data_AF-A0A1M5FJE5-F1
#
_entry.id   AF-A0A1M5FJE5-F1
#
_cell.length_a   1.000
_cell.length_b   1.000
_cell.length_c   1.000
_cell.angle_alpha   90.00
_cell.angle_beta   90.00
_cell.angle_gamma   90.00
#
_symmetry.space_group_name_H-M   'P 1'
#
loop_
_entity.id
_entity.type
_entity.pdbx_description
1 polymer ?
#
loop_
_entity_poly.entity_id
_entity_poly.type
_entity_poly.pdbx_seq_one_letter_code
_entity_poly.pdbx_strand_id
1 'polypeptide(L)'
;MKRWLLTVLFIPGIIITSHGQKYNFQNLLGYWESNDGGALEARDSTKLFLLYQGEKKPIISYTADFSKTPCWFNFVIKDRDSSITLKSLLLFLNNDTLQWEVFDEGPRPANFSSDNGSIVYLKRKKSF
;
A
#
# COMPACT_ATOMS: atom_id res chain seq x y z
N MET A 1 -66.51 -20.09 -10.02
CA MET A 1 -65.47 -19.80 -9.00
C MET A 1 -64.11 -19.72 -9.71
N LYS A 2 -63.58 -18.52 -9.95
CA LYS A 2 -62.28 -18.31 -10.62
C LYS A 2 -61.25 -17.93 -9.55
N ARG A 3 -60.30 -18.83 -9.25
CA ARG A 3 -59.18 -18.57 -8.34
C ARG A 3 -58.00 -18.06 -9.19
N TRP A 4 -57.60 -16.81 -8.96
CA TRP A 4 -56.44 -16.20 -9.59
C TRP A 4 -55.20 -16.62 -8.81
N LEU A 5 -54.26 -17.31 -9.47
CA LEU A 5 -52.94 -17.63 -8.92
C LEU A 5 -52.02 -16.43 -9.16
N LEU A 6 -51.69 -15.71 -8.10
CA LEU A 6 -50.64 -14.69 -8.08
C LEU A 6 -49.29 -15.38 -7.90
N THR A 7 -48.52 -15.51 -8.97
CA THR A 7 -47.13 -15.97 -8.91
C THR A 7 -46.25 -14.79 -8.53
N VAL A 8 -45.83 -14.72 -7.27
CA VAL A 8 -44.82 -13.75 -6.81
C VAL A 8 -43.45 -14.23 -7.29
N LEU A 9 -42.90 -13.55 -8.30
CA LEU A 9 -41.54 -13.78 -8.78
C LEU A 9 -40.57 -13.17 -7.74
N PHE A 10 -40.00 -14.02 -6.89
CA PHE A 10 -38.90 -13.63 -6.01
C PHE A 10 -37.63 -13.56 -6.86
N ILE A 11 -37.22 -12.35 -7.26
CA ILE A 11 -35.92 -12.13 -7.93
C ILE A 11 -34.89 -12.00 -6.80
N PRO A 12 -33.99 -12.98 -6.58
CA PRO A 12 -32.91 -12.81 -5.62
C PRO A 12 -31.96 -11.73 -6.16
N GLY A 13 -32.08 -10.52 -5.62
CA GLY A 13 -31.13 -9.45 -5.88
C GLY A 13 -29.76 -9.87 -5.37
N ILE A 14 -28.80 -10.00 -6.28
CA ILE A 14 -27.40 -10.22 -5.93
C ILE A 14 -26.92 -8.96 -5.21
N ILE A 15 -26.78 -9.03 -3.89
CA ILE A 15 -26.12 -8.00 -3.09
C ILE A 15 -24.63 -8.13 -3.40
N ILE A 16 -24.14 -7.38 -4.38
CA ILE A 16 -22.71 -7.21 -4.60
C ILE A 16 -22.22 -6.30 -3.47
N THR A 17 -21.70 -6.89 -2.41
CA THR A 17 -20.94 -6.14 -1.40
C THR A 17 -19.66 -5.65 -2.07
N SER A 18 -19.65 -4.41 -2.54
CA SER A 18 -18.40 -3.75 -2.89
C SER A 18 -17.59 -3.63 -1.60
N HIS A 19 -16.58 -4.47 -1.45
CA HIS A 19 -15.52 -4.22 -0.48
C HIS A 19 -14.79 -2.97 -0.96
N GLY A 20 -15.33 -1.79 -0.59
CA GLY A 20 -14.74 -0.51 -0.92
C GLY A 20 -13.28 -0.50 -0.50
N GLN A 21 -12.42 -0.02 -1.38
CA GLN A 21 -10.99 0.09 -1.13
C GLN A 21 -10.78 0.94 0.14
N LYS A 22 -10.43 0.29 1.25
CA LYS A 22 -10.36 0.94 2.57
C LYS A 22 -9.31 2.05 2.63
N TYR A 23 -8.21 1.87 1.89
CA TYR A 23 -7.07 2.78 1.88
C TYR A 23 -6.70 3.18 0.46
N ASN A 24 -6.23 4.40 0.28
CA ASN A 24 -5.76 4.96 -0.98
C ASN A 24 -4.50 5.82 -0.75
N PHE A 25 -4.03 6.51 -1.79
CA PHE A 25 -2.83 7.34 -1.70
C PHE A 25 -2.94 8.45 -0.64
N GLN A 26 -4.12 9.04 -0.43
CA GLN A 26 -4.32 10.08 0.58
C GLN A 26 -3.97 9.57 1.99
N ASN A 27 -4.21 8.29 2.27
CA ASN A 27 -3.86 7.70 3.54
C ASN A 27 -2.33 7.61 3.75
N LEU A 28 -1.56 7.55 2.66
CA LEU A 28 -0.10 7.48 2.70
C LEU A 28 0.55 8.84 2.99
N LEU A 29 -0.15 9.97 2.79
CA LEU A 29 0.41 11.29 3.08
C LEU A 29 0.85 11.39 4.53
N GLY A 30 2.10 11.79 4.76
CA GLY A 30 2.70 11.91 6.07
C GLY A 30 4.17 11.51 6.10
N TYR A 31 4.73 11.54 7.30
CA TYR A 31 6.05 10.99 7.62
C TYR A 31 5.87 9.75 8.48
N TRP A 32 6.41 8.63 8.01
CA TRP A 32 6.29 7.30 8.59
C TRP A 32 7.66 6.75 8.91
N GLU A 33 7.91 6.38 10.16
CA GLU A 33 9.26 6.07 10.63
C GLU A 33 9.28 4.78 11.44
N SER A 34 10.29 3.96 11.19
CA SER A 34 10.63 2.77 11.98
C SER A 34 11.43 3.15 13.21
N ASN A 35 11.49 2.25 14.19
CA ASN A 35 12.33 2.45 15.38
C ASN A 35 13.82 2.53 15.03
N ASP A 36 14.24 1.94 13.90
CA ASP A 36 15.62 1.89 13.45
C ASP A 36 16.01 3.11 12.57
N GLY A 37 15.12 4.12 12.46
CA GLY A 37 15.37 5.38 11.76
C GLY A 37 15.13 5.35 10.25
N GLY A 38 14.81 4.19 9.66
CA GLY A 38 14.32 4.11 8.29
C GLY A 38 12.91 4.72 8.19
N ALA A 39 12.64 5.52 7.15
CA ALA A 39 11.37 6.24 7.03
C ALA A 39 10.87 6.40 5.59
N LEU A 40 9.56 6.55 5.43
CA LEU A 40 8.89 6.94 4.20
C LEU A 40 8.18 8.28 4.44
N GLU A 41 8.49 9.28 3.62
CA GLU A 41 7.81 10.58 3.64
C GLU A 41 7.05 10.76 2.33
N ALA A 42 5.73 10.91 2.40
CA ALA A 42 4.90 11.26 1.26
C ALA A 42 4.25 12.62 1.51
N ARG A 43 4.68 13.65 0.79
CA ARG A 43 4.13 15.01 0.92
C ARG A 43 2.92 15.23 0.02
N ASP A 44 3.01 14.67 -1.19
CA ASP A 44 1.98 14.67 -2.21
C ASP A 44 2.25 13.51 -3.19
N SER A 45 1.46 13.36 -4.25
CA SER A 45 1.61 12.28 -5.24
C SER A 45 2.82 12.40 -6.16
N THR A 46 3.65 13.42 -5.99
CA THR A 46 4.86 13.67 -6.79
C THR A 46 6.11 13.80 -5.94
N LYS A 47 5.97 14.07 -4.64
CA LYS A 47 7.06 14.30 -3.69
C LYS A 47 7.06 13.23 -2.60
N LEU A 48 7.74 12.14 -2.89
CA LEU A 48 7.98 11.05 -1.96
C LEU A 48 9.48 10.90 -1.68
N PHE A 49 9.84 10.52 -0.46
CA PHE A 49 11.23 10.35 -0.04
C PHE A 49 11.37 9.08 0.81
N LEU A 50 12.47 8.38 0.60
CA LEU A 50 12.93 7.28 1.44
C LEU A 50 14.08 7.78 2.31
N LEU A 51 13.97 7.58 3.62
CA LEU A 51 15.08 7.70 4.56
C LEU A 51 15.66 6.31 4.79
N TYR A 52 16.90 6.10 4.39
CA TYR A 52 17.59 4.83 4.54
C TYR A 52 19.07 5.08 4.82
N GLN A 53 19.62 4.41 5.85
CA GLN A 53 21.00 4.59 6.31
C GLN A 53 21.39 6.07 6.57
N GLY A 54 20.45 6.86 7.11
CA GLY A 54 20.65 8.28 7.40
C GLY A 54 20.60 9.20 6.17
N GLU A 55 20.47 8.66 4.96
CA GLU A 55 20.32 9.45 3.74
C GLU A 55 18.85 9.60 3.34
N LYS A 56 18.47 10.81 2.94
CA LYS A 56 17.17 11.11 2.35
C LYS A 56 17.24 11.02 0.83
N LYS A 57 16.71 9.94 0.27
CA LYS A 57 16.68 9.68 -1.17
C LYS A 57 15.30 10.03 -1.75
N PRO A 58 15.22 10.86 -2.81
CA PRO A 58 13.95 11.11 -3.48
C PRO A 58 13.48 9.86 -4.23
N ILE A 59 12.19 9.57 -4.12
CA ILE A 59 11.52 8.60 -4.99
C ILE A 59 11.15 9.34 -6.28
N ILE A 60 11.85 9.02 -7.36
CA ILE A 60 11.75 9.74 -8.65
C ILE A 60 10.58 9.25 -9.51
N SER A 61 10.10 8.03 -9.27
CA SER A 61 8.87 7.50 -9.86
C SER A 61 8.33 6.37 -8.98
N TYR A 62 7.02 6.13 -9.05
CA TYR A 62 6.40 5.00 -8.35
C TYR A 62 5.10 4.55 -9.02
N THR A 63 4.67 3.35 -8.66
CA THR A 63 3.35 2.78 -8.95
C THR A 63 2.77 2.24 -7.65
N ALA A 64 1.47 2.46 -7.44
CA ALA A 64 0.77 2.02 -6.24
C ALA A 64 -0.56 1.36 -6.64
N ASP A 65 -0.70 0.07 -6.37
CA ASP A 65 -1.94 -0.68 -6.57
C ASP A 65 -2.63 -0.93 -5.23
N PHE A 66 -3.44 0.03 -4.82
CA PHE A 66 -4.24 -0.04 -3.59
C PHE A 66 -5.47 -0.94 -3.71
N SER A 67 -5.76 -1.50 -4.89
CA SER A 67 -6.81 -2.52 -5.03
C SER A 67 -6.37 -3.87 -4.46
N LYS A 68 -5.06 -4.05 -4.19
CA LYS A 68 -4.47 -5.23 -3.56
C LYS A 68 -4.32 -5.04 -2.06
N THR A 69 -4.37 -6.15 -1.34
CA THR A 69 -4.06 -6.21 0.10
C THR A 69 -3.12 -7.39 0.31
N PRO A 70 -1.83 -7.17 0.64
CA PRO A 70 -1.13 -5.89 0.75
C PRO A 70 -1.06 -5.08 -0.57
N CYS A 71 -0.98 -3.75 -0.45
CA CYS A 71 -0.81 -2.82 -1.57
C CYS A 71 0.55 -3.06 -2.24
N TRP A 72 0.56 -3.02 -3.57
CA TRP A 72 1.80 -3.11 -4.32
C TRP A 72 2.35 -1.71 -4.54
N PHE A 73 3.46 -1.38 -3.89
CA PHE A 73 4.09 -0.07 -3.98
C PHE A 73 5.49 -0.22 -4.58
N ASN A 74 5.64 -0.09 -5.89
CA ASN A 74 6.95 -0.18 -6.54
C ASN A 74 7.46 1.23 -6.81
N PHE A 75 8.74 1.48 -6.59
CA PHE A 75 9.30 2.82 -6.70
C PHE A 75 10.75 2.80 -7.17
N VAL A 76 11.19 3.92 -7.72
CA VAL A 76 12.56 4.12 -8.17
C VAL A 76 13.20 5.20 -7.32
N ILE A 77 14.38 4.91 -6.79
CA ILE A 77 15.23 5.88 -6.10
C ILE A 77 16.45 6.21 -6.94
N LYS A 78 16.95 7.44 -6.81
CA LYS A 78 18.25 7.81 -7.37
C LYS A 78 19.34 7.45 -6.37
N ASP A 79 20.35 6.72 -6.82
CA ASP A 79 21.55 6.42 -6.05
C ASP A 79 22.80 6.88 -6.82
N ARG A 80 23.36 8.02 -6.40
CA ARG A 80 24.47 8.71 -7.08
C ARG A 80 24.19 8.89 -8.58
N ASP A 81 24.83 8.09 -9.42
CA ASP A 81 24.77 8.16 -10.89
C ASP A 81 23.82 7.12 -11.50
N SER A 82 23.22 6.25 -10.69
CA SER A 82 22.30 5.21 -11.13
C SER A 82 20.92 5.37 -10.50
N SER A 83 19.95 4.63 -11.03
CA SER A 83 18.61 4.53 -10.46
C SER A 83 18.30 3.08 -10.14
N ILE A 84 17.73 2.84 -8.97
CA ILE A 84 17.41 1.50 -8.49
C ILE A 84 15.89 1.39 -8.45
N THR A 85 15.37 0.37 -9.12
CA THR A 85 13.94 0.03 -9.05
C THR A 85 13.73 -0.96 -7.93
N LEU A 86 12.89 -0.58 -6.97
CA LEU A 86 12.54 -1.37 -5.81
C LEU A 86 11.08 -1.76 -5.90
N LYS A 87 10.79 -3.03 -5.60
CA LYS A 87 9.41 -3.50 -5.44
C LYS A 87 9.09 -3.52 -3.96
N SER A 88 7.83 -3.28 -3.57
CA SER A 88 7.47 -3.38 -2.16
C SER A 88 6.02 -3.78 -1.92
N LEU A 89 5.80 -4.40 -0.77
CA LEU A 89 4.47 -4.66 -0.21
C LEU A 89 4.22 -3.67 0.92
N LEU A 90 3.08 -2.97 0.88
CA LEU A 90 2.69 -1.99 1.87
C LEU A 90 1.28 -2.30 2.40
N LEU A 91 1.14 -2.39 3.72
CA LEU A 91 -0.14 -2.66 4.37
C LEU A 91 -0.40 -1.66 5.48
N PHE A 92 -1.55 -1.00 5.40
CA PHE A 92 -2.08 -0.20 6.50
C PHE A 92 -2.71 -1.14 7.53
N LEU A 93 -2.05 -1.30 8.68
CA LEU A 93 -2.62 -2.05 9.82
C LEU A 93 -3.70 -1.21 10.51
N ASN A 94 -3.48 0.11 10.55
CA ASN A 94 -4.41 1.13 11.02
C ASN A 94 -4.01 2.49 10.41
N ASN A 95 -4.59 3.58 10.90
CA ASN A 95 -4.33 4.93 10.37
C ASN A 95 -2.90 5.43 10.65
N ASP A 96 -2.21 4.84 11.63
CA ASP A 96 -0.94 5.34 12.17
C ASP A 96 0.19 4.30 12.13
N THR A 97 -0.07 3.12 11.55
CA THR A 97 0.90 2.03 11.43
C THR A 97 0.85 1.38 10.06
N LEU A 98 1.99 1.36 9.39
CA LEU A 98 2.25 0.61 8.17
C LEU A 98 3.11 -0.62 8.49
N GLN A 99 2.82 -1.72 7.82
CA GLN A 99 3.75 -2.82 7.62
C GLN A 99 4.31 -2.71 6.20
N TRP A 100 5.63 -2.75 6.07
CA TRP A 100 6.32 -2.48 4.80
C TRP A 100 7.47 -3.45 4.60
N GLU A 101 7.60 -3.98 3.39
CA GLU A 101 8.67 -4.90 3.01
C GLU A 101 9.15 -4.52 1.60
N VAL A 102 10.45 -4.32 1.43
CA VAL A 102 11.08 -3.87 0.20
C VAL A 102 11.95 -4.99 -0.37
N PHE A 103 11.87 -5.18 -1.69
CA PHE A 103 12.58 -6.20 -2.43
C PHE A 103 13.44 -5.51 -3.50
N ASP A 104 14.75 -5.71 -3.40
CA ASP A 104 15.77 -5.22 -4.32
C ASP A 104 16.09 -6.23 -5.43
N GLU A 105 15.86 -7.52 -5.18
CA GLU A 105 16.05 -8.60 -6.15
C GLU A 105 14.77 -9.42 -6.39
N GLY A 106 14.71 -10.04 -7.57
CA GLY A 106 13.65 -11.00 -7.90
C GLY A 106 12.23 -10.42 -8.05
N PRO A 107 11.21 -11.28 -8.18
CA PRO A 107 9.82 -10.88 -8.19
C PRO A 107 9.32 -10.58 -6.77
N ARG A 108 8.46 -9.56 -6.63
CA ARG A 108 7.76 -9.30 -5.38
C ARG A 108 6.72 -10.41 -5.12
N PRO A 109 6.67 -11.02 -3.93
CA PRO A 109 5.65 -12.00 -3.57
C PRO A 109 4.26 -11.38 -3.47
N ALA A 110 3.22 -12.21 -3.47
CA ALA A 110 1.85 -11.74 -3.31
C ALA A 110 1.54 -11.25 -1.87
N ASN A 111 2.21 -11.84 -0.88
CA ASN A 111 1.99 -11.61 0.55
C ASN A 111 3.33 -11.46 1.27
N PHE A 112 3.30 -10.89 2.48
CA PHE A 112 4.44 -10.87 3.39
C PHE A 112 4.86 -12.29 3.76
N SER A 113 6.15 -12.52 3.95
CA SER A 113 6.71 -13.76 4.48
C SER A 113 7.90 -13.44 5.38
N SER A 114 8.14 -14.26 6.40
CA SER A 114 9.39 -14.21 7.18
C SER A 114 10.63 -14.54 6.35
N ASP A 115 10.44 -15.19 5.20
CA ASP A 115 11.53 -15.81 4.43
C ASP A 115 12.10 -14.89 3.34
N ASN A 116 11.41 -13.79 3.02
CA ASN A 116 11.73 -12.94 1.86
C ASN A 116 12.51 -11.66 2.22
N GLY A 117 12.81 -11.44 3.50
CA GLY A 117 13.58 -10.29 3.98
C GLY A 117 13.05 -9.69 5.27
N SER A 118 13.46 -8.44 5.51
CA SER A 118 13.11 -7.69 6.72
C SER A 118 11.80 -6.93 6.54
N ILE A 119 10.74 -7.43 7.14
CA ILE A 119 9.49 -6.70 7.32
C ILE A 119 9.71 -5.60 8.36
N VAL A 120 9.38 -4.36 8.00
CA VAL A 120 9.51 -3.19 8.85
C VAL A 120 8.12 -2.64 9.19
N TYR A 121 7.96 -2.18 10.42
CA TYR A 121 6.75 -1.47 10.85
C TYR A 121 7.06 0.02 10.97
N LEU A 122 6.34 0.85 10.20
CA LEU A 122 6.48 2.29 10.22
C LEU A 122 5.33 2.91 11.02
N LYS A 123 5.66 3.78 11.97
CA LYS A 123 4.71 4.57 12.74
C LYS A 123 4.60 5.97 12.16
N ARG A 124 3.38 6.48 12.04
CA ARG A 124 3.16 7.87 11.63
C ARG A 124 3.70 8.82 12.71
N LYS A 125 4.56 9.76 12.31
CA LYS A 125 5.03 10.85 13.18
C LYS A 125 4.44 12.21 12.81
N LYS A 126 4.06 12.37 11.54
CA LYS A 126 3.48 13.62 11.02
C LYS A 126 2.46 13.32 9.93
N SER A 127 1.39 14.11 9.90
CA SER A 127 0.41 14.18 8.80
C SER A 127 0.60 15.48 8.02
N PHE A 128 0.22 15.48 6.75
CA PHE A 128 0.22 16.65 5.88
C PHE A 128 -1.20 17.01 5.44
#